data_AF-A0A3C0TRK8-F1
#
_entry.id   AF-A0A3C0TRK8-F1
#
_cell.length_a   1.000
_cell.length_b   1.000
_cell.length_c   1.000
_cell.angle_alpha   90.00
_cell.angle_beta   90.00
_cell.angle_gamma   90.00
#
_symmetry.space_group_name_H-M   'P 1'
#
loop_
_entity.id
_entity.type
_entity.pdbx_description
1 polymer ?
#
loop_
_entity_poly.entity_id
_entity_poly.type
_entity_poly.pdbx_seq_one_letter_code
_entity_poly.pdbx_strand_id
1 'polypeptide(L)'
;EHRLIDDMVAAALKWSGGFVWACKNYDGDVQSDTVAQGFGSLGLMTSVLMTPDGKTVEAEAAHGTVTRHYRQHQAGEKTSTNPIAS
;
A
#
# COMPACT_ATOMS: atom_id res chain seq x y z
N GLU A 1 -15.45 10.90 10.35
CA GLU A 1 -16.75 10.29 10.70
C GLU A 1 -16.52 8.80 10.92
N HIS A 2 -17.13 8.19 11.93
CA HIS A 2 -17.02 6.73 12.12
C HIS A 2 -17.98 6.02 11.16
N ARG A 3 -17.51 4.95 10.50
CA ARG A 3 -18.30 4.08 9.61
C ARG A 3 -17.95 2.63 9.89
N LEU A 4 -18.90 1.73 9.64
CA LEU A 4 -18.61 0.30 9.63
C LEU A 4 -17.68 -0.04 8.46
N ILE A 5 -16.89 -1.10 8.60
CA ILE A 5 -15.83 -1.42 7.64
C ILE A 5 -16.37 -1.75 6.26
N ASP A 6 -17.49 -2.47 6.20
CA ASP A 6 -18.23 -2.80 4.98
C ASP A 6 -18.79 -1.56 4.27
N ASP A 7 -19.42 -0.65 5.02
CA ASP A 7 -19.90 0.64 4.50
C ASP A 7 -18.73 1.47 3.93
N MET A 8 -17.58 1.44 4.61
CA MET A 8 -16.42 2.23 4.22
C MET A 8 -15.70 1.66 2.99
N VAL A 9 -15.61 0.34 2.86
CA VAL A 9 -15.11 -0.31 1.63
C VAL A 9 -16.01 0.06 0.44
N ALA A 10 -17.33 -0.01 0.60
CA ALA A 10 -18.27 0.37 -0.45
C ALA A 10 -18.17 1.87 -0.82
N ALA A 11 -18.02 2.74 0.18
CA ALA A 11 -17.81 4.17 -0.04
C ALA A 11 -16.51 4.46 -0.79
N ALA A 12 -15.40 3.78 -0.42
CA ALA A 12 -14.11 3.96 -1.08
C ALA A 12 -14.14 3.60 -2.58
N LEU A 13 -14.94 2.60 -2.97
CA LEU A 13 -15.14 2.24 -4.38
C LEU A 13 -16.01 3.23 -5.16
N LYS A 14 -16.94 3.92 -4.48
CA LYS A 14 -17.94 4.79 -5.13
C LYS A 14 -17.50 6.26 -5.17
N TRP A 15 -16.76 6.71 -4.17
CA TRP A 15 -16.32 8.10 -4.05
C TRP A 15 -15.15 8.41 -4.99
N SER A 16 -14.94 9.69 -5.28
CA SER A 16 -13.87 10.17 -6.16
C SER A 16 -12.49 10.27 -5.49
N GLY A 17 -12.30 9.66 -4.31
CA GLY A 17 -11.11 9.85 -3.47
C GLY A 17 -11.06 11.19 -2.73
N GLY A 18 -9.87 11.59 -2.26
CA GLY A 18 -9.65 12.87 -1.57
C GLY A 18 -9.93 12.85 -0.07
N PHE A 19 -9.83 11.70 0.58
CA PHE A 19 -10.06 11.52 2.02
C PHE A 19 -8.96 10.68 2.66
N VAL A 20 -8.82 10.79 3.99
CA VAL A 20 -7.97 9.91 4.80
C VAL A 20 -8.86 8.85 5.45
N TRP A 21 -8.50 7.58 5.28
CA TRP A 21 -9.19 6.46 5.92
C TRP A 21 -8.35 5.92 7.07
N ALA A 22 -8.81 6.17 8.30
CA ALA A 22 -8.20 5.58 9.49
C ALA A 22 -8.65 4.12 9.63
N CYS A 23 -7.73 3.18 9.41
CA CYS A 23 -7.96 1.74 9.55
C CYS A 23 -7.33 1.19 10.83
N LYS A 24 -7.88 0.09 11.36
CA LYS A 24 -7.12 -0.75 12.29
C LYS A 24 -5.98 -1.42 11.52
N ASN A 25 -4.97 -1.93 12.24
CA ASN A 25 -3.76 -2.50 11.65
C ASN A 25 -4.05 -3.50 10.50
N TYR A 26 -4.86 -4.53 10.77
CA TYR A 26 -5.21 -5.54 9.77
C TYR A 26 -6.05 -4.98 8.61
N ASP A 27 -7.01 -4.11 8.90
CA ASP A 27 -7.82 -3.48 7.86
C ASP A 27 -6.96 -2.57 6.97
N GLY A 28 -5.93 -1.94 7.54
CA GLY A 28 -4.96 -1.12 6.82
C GLY A 28 -4.17 -1.95 5.83
N ASP A 29 -3.56 -3.04 6.29
CA ASP A 29 -2.76 -3.98 5.49
C ASP A 29 -3.54 -4.51 4.27
N VAL A 30 -4.76 -5.00 4.49
CA VAL A 30 -5.57 -5.60 3.41
C VAL A 30 -6.12 -4.54 2.44
N GLN A 31 -6.59 -3.41 2.96
CA GLN A 31 -7.23 -2.40 2.11
C GLN A 31 -6.21 -1.53 1.36
N SER A 32 -5.01 -1.31 1.91
CA SER A 32 -3.95 -0.56 1.21
C SER A 32 -3.54 -1.25 -0.09
N ASP A 33 -3.41 -2.58 -0.09
CA ASP A 33 -3.10 -3.35 -1.29
C ASP A 33 -4.21 -3.25 -2.34
N THR A 34 -5.47 -3.30 -1.90
CA THR A 34 -6.64 -3.15 -2.77
C THR A 34 -6.67 -1.77 -3.42
N VAL A 35 -6.41 -0.72 -2.65
CA VAL A 35 -6.32 0.66 -3.16
C VAL A 35 -5.15 0.79 -4.13
N ALA A 36 -3.95 0.34 -3.75
CA ALA A 36 -2.76 0.43 -4.61
C ALA A 36 -2.95 -0.27 -5.96
N GLN A 37 -3.59 -1.43 -5.96
CA GLN A 37 -3.94 -2.14 -7.18
C GLN A 37 -4.95 -1.37 -8.04
N GLY A 38 -5.93 -0.70 -7.41
CA GLY A 38 -6.88 0.19 -8.10
C GLY A 38 -6.22 1.42 -8.75
N PHE A 39 -5.13 1.92 -8.16
CA PHE A 39 -4.31 3.00 -8.70
C PHE A 39 -3.24 2.53 -9.71
N GLY A 40 -3.13 1.21 -9.93
CA GLY A 40 -2.38 0.60 -11.03
C GLY A 40 -1.36 -0.45 -10.59
N SER A 41 -0.66 -0.25 -9.48
CA SER A 41 0.35 -1.18 -8.98
C SER A 41 0.72 -0.90 -7.52
N LEU A 42 1.04 -1.95 -6.77
CA LEU A 42 1.66 -1.83 -5.45
C LEU A 42 3.00 -1.07 -5.48
N GLY A 43 3.72 -1.11 -6.62
CA GLY A 43 4.95 -0.34 -6.83
C GLY A 43 4.77 1.16 -6.99
N LEU A 44 3.54 1.67 -6.85
CA LEU A 44 3.20 3.09 -6.90
C LEU A 44 2.64 3.60 -5.56
N MET A 45 2.76 2.81 -4.49
CA MET A 45 2.32 3.17 -3.13
C MET A 45 3.51 3.36 -2.20
N THR A 46 3.45 4.40 -1.37
CA THR A 46 4.40 4.68 -0.29
C THR A 46 3.77 4.36 1.06
N SER A 47 4.51 3.71 1.95
CA SER A 47 4.12 3.53 3.37
C SER A 47 4.94 4.52 4.21
N VAL A 48 4.26 5.33 5.02
CA VAL A 48 4.90 6.36 5.85
C VAL A 48 4.36 6.26 7.27
N LEU A 49 5.21 5.83 8.20
CA LEU A 49 4.93 5.81 9.62
C LEU A 49 5.36 7.15 10.24
N MET A 50 4.42 7.82 10.91
CA MET A 50 4.66 9.08 11.61
C MET A 50 4.35 8.92 13.10
N THR A 51 5.24 9.43 13.96
CA THR A 51 4.98 9.44 15.40
C THR A 51 3.87 10.43 15.78
N PRO A 52 3.19 10.23 16.92
CA PRO A 52 2.10 11.12 17.34
C PRO A 52 2.53 12.58 17.55
N ASP A 53 3.81 12.85 17.85
CA ASP A 53 4.37 14.19 17.97
C ASP A 53 4.74 14.82 16.62
N GLY A 54 4.62 14.08 15.52
CA GLY A 54 4.93 14.50 14.16
C GLY A 54 6.42 14.72 13.88
N LYS A 55 7.33 14.34 14.80
CA LYS A 55 8.76 14.65 14.68
C LYS A 55 9.57 13.55 14.02
N THR A 56 9.13 12.31 14.17
CA THR A 56 9.80 11.15 13.60
C THR A 56 8.96 10.59 12.47
N VAL A 57 9.61 10.36 11.34
CA VAL A 57 9.02 9.77 10.14
C VAL A 57 9.89 8.62 9.71
N GLU A 58 9.26 7.49 9.41
CA GLU A 58 9.85 6.33 8.75
C GLU A 58 9.06 6.10 7.45
N ALA A 59 9.77 5.84 6.36
CA ALA A 59 9.18 5.68 5.03
C ALA A 59 9.75 4.42 4.39
N GLU A 60 8.87 3.58 3.89
CA GLU A 60 9.21 2.32 3.24
C GLU A 60 8.38 2.13 1.95
N ALA A 61 8.88 1.27 1.07
CA ALA A 61 8.09 0.78 -0.04
C ALA A 61 6.94 -0.06 0.50
N ALA A 62 5.71 0.21 0.07
CA ALA A 62 4.54 -0.46 0.61
C ALA A 62 4.34 -1.89 0.07
N HIS A 63 5.30 -2.41 -0.70
CA HIS A 63 5.30 -3.78 -1.18
C HIS A 63 6.39 -4.60 -0.49
N GLY A 64 6.17 -5.91 -0.37
CA GLY A 64 7.18 -6.83 0.16
C GLY A 64 8.42 -6.97 -0.75
N THR A 65 9.32 -7.87 -0.38
CA THR A 65 10.62 -8.09 -1.04
C THR A 65 10.57 -8.69 -2.45
N VAL A 66 9.37 -8.84 -3.04
CA VAL A 66 9.14 -9.37 -4.39
C VAL A 66 9.92 -10.68 -4.62
N THR A 67 9.84 -11.61 -3.67
CA THR A 67 10.66 -12.85 -3.63
C THR A 67 10.63 -13.64 -4.93
N ARG A 68 9.51 -13.64 -5.66
CA ARG A 68 9.40 -14.29 -6.96
C ARG A 68 10.44 -13.76 -7.97
N HIS A 69 10.54 -12.44 -8.11
CA HIS A 69 11.51 -11.82 -9.02
C HIS A 69 12.94 -12.05 -8.52
N TYR A 70 13.15 -12.05 -7.20
CA TYR A 70 14.46 -12.38 -6.64
C TYR A 70 14.91 -13.80 -7.00
N ARG A 71 14.02 -14.79 -6.98
CA ARG A 71 14.35 -16.18 -7.41
C ARG A 71 14.66 -16.26 -8.91
N GLN A 72 13.93 -15.54 -9.75
CA GLN A 72 14.21 -15.46 -11.20
C GLN A 72 15.59 -14.84 -11.46
N HIS A 73 15.93 -13.76 -10.75
CA HIS A 73 17.26 -13.16 -10.80
C HIS A 73 18.35 -14.15 -10.38
N GLN A 74 18.14 -14.93 -9.31
CA GLN A 74 19.10 -15.98 -8.88
C GLN A 74 19.29 -17.08 -9.94
N ALA A 75 18.27 -17.36 -10.74
CA ALA A 75 18.33 -18.31 -11.85
C ALA A 75 18.95 -17.71 -13.14
N GLY A 76 19.34 -16.43 -13.13
CA GLY A 76 19.88 -15.72 -14.30
C GLY A 76 18.82 -15.28 -15.31
N GLU A 77 17.54 -15.34 -14.94
CA GLU A 77 16.43 -14.88 -15.78
C GLU A 77 16.32 -13.35 -15.75
N LYS A 78 15.74 -12.78 -16.82
CA LYS A 78 15.44 -11.33 -16.86
C LYS A 78 14.24 -11.03 -15.95
N THR A 79 14.32 -9.95 -15.19
CA THR A 79 13.26 -9.48 -14.28
C THR A 79 12.83 -8.05 -14.61
N SER A 80 11.63 -7.67 -14.17
CA SER A 80 11.08 -6.31 -14.36
C SER A 80 10.30 -5.87 -13.12
N THR A 81 11.01 -5.72 -12.00
CA THR A 81 10.46 -5.14 -10.77
C THR A 81 10.38 -3.62 -10.90
N ASN A 82 9.25 -3.02 -10.52
CA ASN A 82 9.08 -1.56 -10.54
C ASN A 82 9.80 -0.94 -9.32
N PRO A 83 10.82 -0.07 -9.52
CA PRO A 83 11.58 0.51 -8.41
C PRO A 83 11.00 1.84 -7.89
N ILE A 84 9.88 2.34 -8.40
CA ILE A 84 9.38 3.69 -8.10
C ILE A 84 9.04 3.91 -6.61
N ALA A 85 8.56 2.88 -5.92
CA ALA A 85 8.22 2.97 -4.50
C ALA A 85 9.43 2.83 -3.55
N SER A 86 10.59 2.38 -4.06
CA SER A 86 11.82 2.11 -3.28
C SER A 86 12.79 3.29 -3.25
#